data_AF-A0A2T2N9C8-F1
#
_entry.id   AF-A0A2T2N9C8-F1
#
_cell.length_a   1.000
_cell.length_b   1.000
_cell.length_c   1.000
_cell.angle_alpha   90.00
_cell.angle_beta   90.00
_cell.angle_gamma   90.00
#
_symmetry.space_group_name_H-M   'P 1'
#
loop_
_entity.id
_entity.type
_entity.pdbx_description
1 polymer ?
#
loop_
_entity_poly.entity_id
_entity_poly.type
_entity_poly.pdbx_seq_one_letter_code
_entity_poly.pdbx_strand_id
1 'polypeptide(L)' 'MPYVIKVPGNPRPFITNNPIIYMDCRTWGWGPESRRYGDRFCKRVRDEEAMRFETDHRERELDRIWSEEVNRRE' A
#
# COMPACT_ATOMS: atom_id res chain seq x y z
N MET A 1 -11.31 0.48 6.62
CA MET A 1 -11.11 -0.79 5.88
C MET A 1 -9.73 -0.69 5.24
N PRO A 2 -8.77 -1.60 5.51
CA PRO A 2 -7.44 -1.48 4.93
C PRO A 2 -7.43 -1.76 3.43
N TYR A 3 -6.57 -1.03 2.73
CA TYR A 3 -6.27 -1.20 1.32
C TYR A 3 -4.89 -1.80 1.16
N VAL A 4 -4.81 -2.84 0.33
CA VAL A 4 -3.56 -3.49 -0.06
C VAL A 4 -3.14 -2.92 -1.41
N ILE A 5 -2.02 -2.21 -1.45
CA ILE A 5 -1.48 -1.60 -2.65
C ILE A 5 -0.35 -2.47 -3.20
N LYS A 6 -0.47 -2.89 -4.46
CA LYS A 6 0.55 -3.67 -5.18
C LYS A 6 1.30 -2.74 -6.13
N VAL A 7 2.43 -2.20 -5.69
CA VAL A 7 3.24 -1.31 -6.52
C VAL A 7 3.99 -2.15 -7.57
N PRO A 8 3.90 -1.83 -8.87
CA PRO A 8 4.67 -2.51 -9.91
C PRO A 8 6.18 -2.48 -9.61
N GLY A 9 6.84 -3.63 -9.68
CA GLY A 9 8.27 -3.75 -9.37
C GLY A 9 8.61 -3.84 -7.88
N ASN A 10 7.65 -3.65 -6.96
CA ASN A 10 7.86 -3.93 -5.55
C ASN A 10 7.32 -5.33 -5.21
N PRO A 11 8.15 -6.25 -4.69
CA PRO A 11 7.70 -7.61 -4.36
C PRO A 11 6.78 -7.65 -3.15
N ARG A 12 6.78 -6.61 -2.30
CA ARG A 12 6.00 -6.57 -1.07
C ARG A 12 4.84 -5.58 -1.20
N PRO A 13 3.60 -6.02 -0.94
CA PRO A 13 2.46 -5.12 -0.95
C PRO A 13 2.53 -4.14 0.23
N PHE A 14 1.92 -2.97 0.08
CA PHE A 14 1.77 -1.99 1.15
C PHE A 14 0.35 -2.04 1.70
N ILE A 15 0.20 -1.72 2.98
CA ILE A 15 -1.11 -1.56 3.60
C ILE A 15 -1.30 -0.09 3.96
N THR A 16 -2.39 0.49 3.47
CA THR A 16 -2.79 1.86 3.83
C THR A 16 -4.27 1.90 4.18
N ASN A 17 -4.67 2.89 4.97
CA ASN A 17 -6.07 3.22 5.18
C ASN A 17 -6.52 4.42 4.32
N ASN A 18 -5.62 5.01 3.52
CA ASN A 18 -5.91 6.17 2.70
C ASN A 18 -6.70 5.75 1.43
N PRO A 19 -7.97 6.18 1.30
CA PRO A 19 -8.79 5.82 0.14
C PRO A 19 -8.36 6.54 -1.14
N ILE A 20 -7.66 7.67 -1.05
CA ILE A 20 -7.19 8.44 -2.22
C ILE A 20 -6.15 7.61 -2.97
N ILE A 21 -5.11 7.15 -2.27
CA ILE A 21 -4.07 6.27 -2.81
C ILE A 21 -4.70 5.02 -3.45
N TYR A 22 -5.69 4.41 -2.79
CA TYR A 22 -6.40 3.26 -3.35
C TYR A 22 -7.07 3.57 -4.69
N MET A 23 -7.78 4.70 -4.79
CA MET A 23 -8.47 5.09 -6.01
C MET A 23 -7.49 5.41 -7.14
N ASP A 24 -6.42 6.14 -6.85
CA ASP A 24 -5.38 6.47 -7.83
C ASP A 24 -4.66 5.21 -8.34
N CYS A 25 -4.20 4.35 -7.43
CA CYS A 25 -3.59 3.07 -7.83
C CYS A 25 -4.55 2.21 -8.66
N ARG A 26 -5.87 2.31 -8.41
CA ARG A 26 -6.88 1.61 -9.21
C ARG A 26 -7.01 2.20 -10.61
N THR A 27 -7.01 3.52 -10.77
CA THR A 27 -7.05 4.17 -12.09
C THR A 27 -5.76 3.94 -12.87
N TRP A 28 -4.63 3.81 -12.18
CA TRP A 28 -3.33 3.51 -12.77
C TRP A 28 -3.14 2.05 -13.21
N GLY A 29 -4.06 1.17 -12.83
CA GLY A 29 -4.02 -0.26 -13.18
C GLY A 29 -3.12 -1.12 -12.28
N TRP A 30 -2.76 -0.65 -11.08
CA TRP A 30 -1.87 -1.37 -10.16
C TRP A 30 -2.56 -2.56 -9.44
N GLY A 31 -3.86 -2.75 -9.65
CA GLY A 31 -4.63 -3.84 -9.05
C GLY A 31 -4.67 -3.82 -7.51
N PRO A 32 -4.96 -2.67 -6.86
CA PRO A 32 -5.09 -2.63 -5.41
C PRO A 32 -6.32 -3.42 -4.94
N GLU A 33 -6.26 -3.97 -3.74
CA GLU A 33 -7.35 -4.76 -3.15
C GLU A 33 -7.86 -4.09 -1.88
N SER A 34 -9.17 -4.05 -1.70
CA SER A 34 -9.75 -3.69 -0.42
C SER A 34 -10.05 -4.94 0.40
N ARG A 35 -9.57 -4.99 1.63
CA ARG A 35 -9.72 -6.16 2.50
C ARG A 35 -10.34 -5.78 3.83
N ARG A 36 -10.97 -6.76 4.49
CA ARG A 36 -11.48 -6.59 5.86
C ARG A 36 -10.30 -6.45 6.82
N TYR A 37 -10.49 -5.67 7.89
CA TYR A 37 -9.41 -5.42 8.85
C TYR A 37 -8.88 -6.71 9.51
N GLY A 38 -9.76 -7.68 9.78
CA GLY A 38 -9.40 -8.99 10.35
C GLY A 38 -8.94 -10.03 9.32
N ASP A 39 -8.69 -9.64 8.06
CA ASP A 39 -8.21 -10.58 7.05
C ASP A 39 -6.81 -11.10 7.42
N ARG A 40 -6.62 -12.43 7.28
CA ARG A 40 -5.36 -13.09 7.66
C ARG A 40 -4.17 -12.55 6.88
N PHE A 41 -4.38 -12.10 5.64
CA PHE A 41 -3.32 -11.52 4.83
C PHE A 41 -2.86 -10.18 5.38
N CYS A 42 -3.80 -9.28 5.68
CA CYS A 42 -3.48 -7.97 6.24
C CYS A 42 -2.78 -8.08 7.60
N LYS A 43 -3.23 -9.04 8.42
CA LYS A 43 -2.57 -9.34 9.69
C LYS A 43 -1.12 -9.81 9.47
N ARG A 44 -0.90 -10.80 8.60
CA ARG A 44 0.44 -11.32 8.31
C ARG A 44 1.41 -10.24 7.83
N VAL A 45 0.98 -9.38 6.89
CA VAL A 45 1.84 -8.30 6.39
C VAL A 45 2.19 -7.31 7.50
N ARG A 46 1.23 -6.91 8.34
CA ARG A 46 1.51 -6.04 9.49
C ARG A 46 2.44 -6.70 10.51
N ASP A 47 2.26 -7.98 10.78
CA ASP A 47 3.13 -8.74 11.69
C ASP A 47 4.56 -8.81 11.13
N GLU A 48 4.73 -9.02 9.82
CA GLU A 48 6.03 -9.01 9.14
C GLU A 48 6.71 -7.63 9.17
N GLU A 49 5.96 -6.55 8.94
CA GLU A 49 6.46 -5.17 9.01
C GLU A 49 6.86 -4.80 10.45
N ALA A 50 6.06 -5.20 11.44
CA ALA A 50 6.35 -4.98 12.85
C ALA A 50 7.58 -5.75 13.32
N MET A 51 7.75 -7.02 12.91
CA MET A 51 8.94 -7.82 13.21
C MET A 51 10.23 -7.20 12.65
N ARG A 52 10.13 -6.48 11.53
CA ARG A 52 11.24 -5.78 10.89
C ARG A 52 11.43 -4.35 11.38
N PHE A 53 10.56 -3.84 12.25
CA PHE A 53 10.50 -2.44 12.67
C PHE A 53 10.40 -1.47 11.46
N GLU A 54 9.75 -1.91 10.39
CA GLU A 54 9.66 -1.18 9.10
C GLU A 54 8.34 -0.42 8.92
N THR A 55 7.41 -0.47 9.89
CA THR A 55 6.05 0.07 9.74
C THR A 55 6.04 1.54 9.29
N ASP A 56 6.71 2.42 10.02
CA ASP A 56 6.75 3.86 9.70
C ASP A 56 7.52 4.12 8.39
N HIS A 57 8.55 3.31 8.12
CA HIS A 57 9.34 3.44 6.89
C HIS A 57 8.50 3.10 5.67
N ARG A 58 7.71 2.01 5.73
CA ARG A 58 6.89 1.56 4.60
C ARG A 58 5.70 2.48 4.34
N GLU A 59 5.13 3.10 5.36
CA GLU A 59 4.11 4.13 5.18
C GLU A 59 4.69 5.34 4.41
N ARG A 60 5.85 5.85 4.82
CA ARG A 60 6.55 6.93 4.11
C ARG A 60 7.01 6.53 2.71
N GLU A 61 7.44 5.30 2.53
CA GLU A 61 7.84 4.76 1.22
C GLU A 61 6.66 4.74 0.25
N LEU A 62 5.48 4.29 0.72
CA LEU A 62 4.26 4.31 -0.08
C LEU A 62 3.86 5.75 -0.46
N ASP A 63 3.88 6.68 0.48
CA ASP A 63 3.54 8.08 0.22
C ASP A 63 4.50 8.73 -0.79
N ARG A 64 5.79 8.40 -0.72
CA ARG A 64 6.80 8.85 -1.70
C ARG A 64 6.49 8.30 -3.09
N ILE A 65 6.28 6.98 -3.20
CA ILE A 65 5.98 6.31 -4.48
C ILE A 65 4.68 6.88 -5.09
N TRP A 66 3.65 7.06 -4.27
CA TRP A 66 2.38 7.65 -4.72
C TRP A 66 2.58 9.09 -5.22
N SER A 67 3.28 9.93 -4.46
CA SER A 67 3.59 11.31 -4.85
C SER A 67 4.39 11.38 -6.16
N GLU A 68 5.39 10.53 -6.32
CA GLU A 68 6.20 10.44 -7.56
C GLU A 68 5.34 10.02 -8.76
N GLU A 69 4.42 9.07 -8.58
CA GLU A 69 3.54 8.60 -9.65
C GLU A 69 2.46 9.61 -10.02
N VAL A 70 1.92 10.36 -9.05
CA VAL A 70 1.01 11.50 -9.30
C VAL A 70 1.73 12.54 -10.16
N ASN A 71 2.90 13.01 -9.73
CA ASN A 71 3.68 14.02 -10.47
C ASN A 71 4.08 13.56 -11.89
N ARG A 72 4.20 12.26 -12.13
CA ARG A 72 4.52 11.72 -13.46
C ARG A 72 3.32 11.75 -14.42
N ARG A 73 2.10 11.79 -13.88
CA ARG A 73 0.85 11.68 -14.64
C ARG A 73 0.08 12.99 -14.76
N GLU A 74 0.41 13.99 -13.95
CA GLU A 74 0.03 15.41 -14.14
C GLU A 74 0.82 16.04 -15.30
#